data_AF-A0A9E5A4D0-F1
#
_entry.id   AF-A0A9E5A4D0-F1
#
_cell.length_a   1.000
_cell.length_b   1.000
_cell.length_c   1.000
_cell.angle_alpha   90.00
_cell.angle_beta   90.00
_cell.angle_gamma   90.00
#
_symmetry.space_group_name_H-M   'P 1'
#
loop_
_entity.id
_entity.type
_entity.pdbx_description
1 polymer ?
#
loop_
_entity_poly.entity_id
_entity_poly.type
_entity_poly.pdbx_seq_one_letter_code
_entity_poly.pdbx_strand_id
1 'polypeptide(L)'
;MKRLNTYLIILLAIVVIIIFAVNLGNNGLGTQAKHFDNGEISFDYPGALTEVNGTGSNITSFSDNSGLNITVVKERIPKGYNLANQVQSNGIGTVDENFQLVSTKNVTINGTTGYESDYKIQDGNVSKLRKEVWFQKNNAIYGIIYTGTGSTGSSGLDVSAAGDELNTIINSIKVNDNVTNNNKVMGWAELIMPTIGGDWELTSHSVNDPGVYFVPTSYYPGTNGQTALMGHHTTHSAPFSGITQLKVGDPLIIKDYLTQKKYTYEVTSNGNDIRWGVKGVSIDYQSTSTPELWLITCWPTGYSRAAYIVHSKLVSVEPL
;
A
#
# COMPACT_ATOMS: atom_id res chain seq x y z
N MET A 1 -10.66 72.18 15.89
CA MET A 1 -9.57 71.17 15.82
C MET A 1 -9.75 69.97 16.76
N LYS A 2 -10.11 70.13 18.04
CA LYS A 2 -10.28 68.97 18.96
C LYS A 2 -11.34 67.92 18.53
N ARG A 3 -12.48 68.34 17.98
CA ARG A 3 -13.55 67.42 17.57
C ARG A 3 -13.20 66.58 16.33
N LEU A 4 -12.35 67.09 15.43
CA LEU A 4 -11.95 66.37 14.21
C LEU A 4 -11.05 65.16 14.52
N ASN A 5 -10.15 65.30 15.51
CA ASN A 5 -9.31 64.20 15.99
C ASN A 5 -10.13 63.11 16.70
N THR A 6 -11.21 63.47 17.40
CA THR A 6 -12.07 62.48 18.07
C THR A 6 -12.79 61.59 17.05
N TYR A 7 -13.34 62.16 15.98
CA TYR A 7 -13.98 61.37 14.93
C TYR A 7 -12.99 60.51 14.14
N LEU A 8 -11.77 61.02 13.90
CA LEU A 8 -10.73 60.25 13.22
C LEU A 8 -10.29 59.02 14.03
N ILE A 9 -10.17 59.15 15.35
CA ILE A 9 -9.82 58.04 16.25
C ILE A 9 -10.93 56.99 16.31
N ILE A 10 -12.21 57.42 16.38
CA ILE A 10 -13.36 56.51 16.37
C ILE A 10 -13.43 55.74 15.04
N LEU A 11 -13.19 56.42 13.92
CA LEU A 11 -13.23 55.79 12.60
C LEU A 11 -12.09 54.78 12.41
N LEU A 12 -10.89 55.08 12.94
CA LEU A 12 -9.77 54.14 12.95
C LEU A 12 -10.06 52.91 13.82
N ALA A 13 -10.68 53.09 14.99
CA ALA A 13 -11.06 51.99 15.87
C ALA A 13 -12.12 51.08 15.22
N ILE A 14 -13.09 51.64 14.51
CA ILE A 14 -14.10 50.88 13.77
C ILE A 14 -13.45 50.09 12.63
N VAL A 15 -12.52 50.69 11.88
CA VAL A 15 -11.78 49.99 10.82
C VAL A 15 -10.93 48.85 11.39
N VAL A 16 -10.27 49.04 12.53
CA VAL A 16 -9.52 47.96 13.21
C VAL A 16 -10.46 46.84 13.68
N ILE A 17 -11.63 47.17 14.23
CA ILE A 17 -12.64 46.18 14.63
C ILE A 17 -13.19 45.42 13.42
N ILE A 18 -13.42 46.09 12.29
CA ILE A 18 -13.89 45.43 11.06
C ILE A 18 -12.79 44.54 10.48
N ILE A 19 -11.53 44.99 10.43
CA ILE A 19 -10.40 44.16 9.98
C ILE A 19 -10.22 42.94 10.91
N PHE A 20 -10.38 43.12 12.23
CA PHE A 20 -10.31 42.04 13.20
C PHE A 20 -11.52 41.08 13.07
N ALA A 21 -12.72 41.60 12.83
CA ALA A 21 -13.94 40.81 12.63
C ALA A 21 -13.95 40.07 11.28
N VAL A 22 -13.34 40.62 10.23
CA VAL A 22 -13.15 39.92 8.94
C VAL A 22 -12.07 38.83 9.07
N ASN A 23 -11.02 39.06 9.88
CA ASN A 23 -10.06 37.99 10.21
C ASN A 23 -10.65 36.91 11.14
N LEU A 24 -11.58 37.26 12.02
CA LEU A 24 -12.32 36.28 12.83
C LEU A 24 -13.43 35.57 12.05
N GLY A 25 -14.01 36.22 11.04
CA GLY A 25 -15.09 35.68 10.21
C GLY A 25 -14.63 34.77 9.07
N ASN A 26 -13.34 34.79 8.72
CA ASN A 26 -12.73 33.87 7.75
C ASN A 26 -12.01 32.69 8.39
N ASN A 27 -11.82 32.69 9.71
CA ASN A 27 -11.55 31.47 10.44
C ASN A 27 -12.91 30.83 10.68
N GLY A 28 -13.36 30.02 9.71
CA GLY A 28 -14.41 29.06 10.00
C GLY A 28 -14.11 28.40 11.34
N LEU A 29 -15.15 28.06 12.09
CA LEU A 29 -15.09 27.12 13.23
C LEU A 29 -14.66 25.72 12.74
N GLY A 30 -13.60 25.65 11.94
CA GLY A 30 -12.87 24.46 11.57
C GLY A 30 -12.04 24.08 12.78
N THR A 31 -12.31 22.90 13.31
CA THR A 31 -11.48 22.24 14.32
C THR A 31 -10.00 22.49 14.05
N GLN A 32 -9.30 23.13 15.00
CA GLN A 32 -7.84 23.32 14.91
C GLN A 32 -7.18 22.00 14.53
N ALA A 33 -6.23 22.04 13.60
CA ALA A 33 -5.42 20.87 13.27
C ALA A 33 -4.71 20.38 14.54
N LYS A 34 -4.72 19.07 14.74
CA LYS A 34 -3.93 18.39 15.77
C LYS A 34 -2.60 17.96 15.17
N HIS A 35 -1.63 17.66 16.02
CA HIS A 35 -0.28 17.28 15.62
C HIS A 35 0.02 15.84 16.05
N PHE A 36 0.52 15.02 15.13
CA PHE A 36 1.07 13.71 15.39
C PHE A 36 2.60 13.78 15.33
N ASP A 37 3.28 13.15 16.30
CA ASP A 37 4.73 12.98 16.31
C ASP A 37 5.10 11.72 17.10
N ASN A 38 5.86 10.81 16.49
CA ASN A 38 6.40 9.62 17.16
C ASN A 38 7.94 9.57 17.20
N GLY A 39 8.60 10.69 16.91
CA GLY A 39 10.06 10.84 16.84
C GLY A 39 10.68 10.48 15.49
N GLU A 40 10.02 9.65 14.69
CA GLU A 40 10.42 9.32 13.32
C GLU A 40 9.66 10.15 12.28
N ILE A 41 8.34 10.24 12.43
CA ILE A 41 7.46 10.94 11.51
C ILE A 41 6.54 11.88 12.29
N SER A 42 6.32 13.07 11.75
CA SER A 42 5.37 14.04 12.28
C SER A 42 4.58 14.72 11.18
N PHE A 43 3.35 15.09 11.50
CA PHE A 43 2.41 15.76 10.59
C PHE A 43 1.22 16.33 11.36
N ASP A 44 0.50 17.26 10.73
CA ASP A 44 -0.76 17.79 11.20
C ASP A 44 -1.92 17.01 10.59
N TYR A 45 -3.02 16.90 11.32
CA TYR A 45 -4.25 16.25 10.87
C TYR A 45 -5.49 17.01 11.33
N PRO A 46 -6.64 16.89 10.62
CA PRO A 46 -7.85 17.61 11.00
C PRO A 46 -8.33 17.25 12.41
N GLY A 47 -8.58 18.27 13.25
CA GLY A 47 -8.90 18.04 14.68
C GLY A 47 -10.20 17.28 14.94
N ALA A 48 -11.11 17.24 13.97
CA ALA A 48 -12.34 16.47 14.01
C ALA A 48 -12.11 14.95 13.95
N LEU A 49 -10.96 14.50 13.44
CA LEU A 49 -10.66 13.08 13.33
C LEU A 49 -10.26 12.49 14.69
N THR A 50 -10.67 11.25 14.90
CA THR A 50 -10.27 10.43 16.04
C THR A 50 -9.07 9.59 15.64
N GLU A 51 -7.97 9.76 16.38
CA GLU A 51 -6.76 8.97 16.21
C GLU A 51 -6.92 7.57 16.85
N VAL A 52 -6.48 6.56 16.12
CA VAL A 52 -6.41 5.17 16.51
C VAL A 52 -4.97 4.72 16.33
N ASN A 53 -4.33 4.26 17.41
CA ASN A 53 -2.97 3.77 17.36
C ASN A 53 -2.85 2.61 16.36
N GLY A 54 -1.83 2.67 15.50
CA GLY A 54 -1.54 1.62 14.53
C GLY A 54 -0.87 0.40 15.17
N THR A 55 -0.90 -0.71 14.43
CA THR A 55 -0.13 -1.93 14.73
C THR A 55 0.50 -2.45 13.43
N GLY A 56 1.64 -3.14 13.54
CA GLY A 56 2.36 -3.64 12.37
C GLY A 56 2.85 -2.51 11.45
N SER A 57 2.45 -2.58 10.18
CA SER A 57 2.73 -1.60 9.12
C SER A 57 2.08 -0.23 9.34
N ASN A 58 1.02 -0.21 10.15
CA ASN A 58 0.26 1.01 10.42
C ASN A 58 0.97 1.82 11.49
N ILE A 59 1.41 3.03 11.14
CA ILE A 59 1.92 4.00 12.13
C ILE A 59 0.76 4.50 12.98
N THR A 60 -0.30 4.96 12.32
CA THR A 60 -1.52 5.46 12.96
C THR A 60 -2.67 5.50 11.95
N SER A 61 -3.90 5.57 12.44
CA SER A 61 -5.10 5.75 11.62
C SER A 61 -6.00 6.81 12.21
N PHE A 62 -6.71 7.52 11.36
CA PHE A 62 -7.64 8.59 11.72
C PHE A 62 -8.99 8.27 11.11
N SER A 63 -10.07 8.45 11.87
CA SER A 63 -11.42 8.19 11.36
C SER A 63 -12.45 9.16 11.92
N ASP A 64 -13.60 9.19 11.27
CA ASP A 64 -14.79 9.89 11.75
C ASP A 64 -16.05 9.01 11.64
N ASN A 65 -17.20 9.57 12.00
CA ASN A 65 -18.49 8.88 11.94
C ASN A 65 -19.09 8.82 10.53
N SER A 66 -18.48 9.47 9.53
CA SER A 66 -18.94 9.45 8.14
C SER A 66 -18.48 8.21 7.37
N GLY A 67 -17.54 7.45 7.95
CA GLY A 67 -16.88 6.34 7.27
C GLY A 67 -15.59 6.75 6.55
N LEU A 68 -15.10 7.98 6.78
CA LEU A 68 -13.77 8.40 6.37
C LEU A 68 -12.72 7.73 7.25
N ASN A 69 -11.68 7.22 6.60
CA ASN A 69 -10.51 6.66 7.23
C ASN A 69 -9.24 7.16 6.53
N ILE A 70 -8.26 7.62 7.30
CA ILE A 70 -6.92 7.93 6.79
C ILE A 70 -5.90 7.12 7.58
N THR A 71 -5.17 6.25 6.91
CA THR A 71 -4.10 5.46 7.51
C THR A 71 -2.75 5.95 7.03
N VAL A 72 -1.82 6.16 7.96
CA VAL A 72 -0.42 6.39 7.66
C VAL A 72 0.35 5.10 7.92
N VAL A 73 1.01 4.58 6.89
CA VAL A 73 1.76 3.33 6.93
C VAL A 73 3.25 3.58 6.67
N LYS A 74 4.06 2.67 7.20
CA LYS A 74 5.49 2.60 6.91
C LYS A 74 5.88 1.15 6.68
N GLU A 75 6.63 0.92 5.61
CA GLU A 75 7.23 -0.38 5.34
C GLU A 75 8.69 -0.27 4.92
N ARG A 76 9.45 -1.33 5.19
CA ARG A 76 10.84 -1.43 4.73
C ARG A 76 10.89 -2.00 3.33
N ILE A 77 11.78 -1.48 2.50
CA ILE A 77 11.88 -1.84 1.09
C ILE A 77 12.59 -3.20 0.95
N PRO A 78 11.93 -4.26 0.45
CA PRO A 78 12.60 -5.53 0.20
C PRO A 78 13.44 -5.43 -1.08
N LYS A 79 14.39 -6.36 -1.21
CA LYS A 79 15.25 -6.44 -2.39
C LYS A 79 14.40 -6.71 -3.64
N GLY A 80 14.63 -5.94 -4.70
CA GLY A 80 13.90 -6.05 -5.96
C GLY A 80 12.63 -5.20 -6.04
N TYR A 81 12.22 -4.57 -4.93
CA TYR A 81 11.10 -3.62 -4.96
C TYR A 81 11.52 -2.27 -5.53
N ASN A 82 10.68 -1.71 -6.39
CA ASN A 82 10.84 -0.36 -6.93
C ASN A 82 9.47 0.34 -6.90
N LEU A 83 9.36 1.39 -6.07
CA LEU A 83 8.10 2.10 -5.85
C LEU A 83 7.53 2.69 -7.15
N ALA A 84 8.37 3.30 -7.98
CA ALA A 84 7.94 3.91 -9.23
C ALA A 84 7.28 2.89 -10.15
N ASN A 85 7.94 1.73 -10.32
CA ASN A 85 7.42 0.64 -11.14
C ASN A 85 6.12 0.10 -10.56
N GLN A 86 6.03 -0.11 -9.23
CA GLN A 86 4.83 -0.68 -8.62
C GLN A 86 3.62 0.23 -8.76
N VAL A 87 3.78 1.53 -8.51
CA VAL A 87 2.65 2.46 -8.58
C VAL A 87 2.19 2.65 -10.04
N GLN A 88 3.11 2.62 -11.01
CA GLN A 88 2.80 2.80 -12.44
C GLN A 88 2.29 1.53 -13.14
N SER A 89 2.65 0.33 -12.65
CA SER A 89 2.31 -0.96 -13.28
C SER A 89 1.01 -1.59 -12.74
N ASN A 90 0.31 -0.93 -11.81
CA ASN A 90 -0.95 -1.39 -11.23
C ASN A 90 -2.11 -1.37 -12.24
N GLY A 91 -2.05 -2.22 -13.26
CA GLY A 91 -3.12 -2.54 -14.21
C GLY A 91 -4.30 -3.28 -13.59
N ILE A 92 -4.62 -3.00 -12.32
CA ILE A 92 -5.62 -3.73 -11.52
C ILE A 92 -7.01 -3.61 -12.16
N GLY A 93 -7.29 -2.52 -12.88
CA GLY A 93 -8.59 -2.30 -13.52
C GLY A 93 -9.03 -3.35 -14.54
N THR A 94 -8.13 -4.20 -15.07
CA THR A 94 -8.55 -5.35 -15.93
C THR A 94 -8.72 -6.66 -15.16
N VAL A 95 -8.24 -6.74 -13.91
CA VAL A 95 -8.26 -7.98 -13.11
C VAL A 95 -9.42 -7.98 -12.12
N ASP A 96 -9.72 -6.85 -11.50
CA ASP A 96 -10.80 -6.74 -10.52
C ASP A 96 -11.70 -5.53 -10.83
N GLU A 97 -12.97 -5.79 -11.11
CA GLU A 97 -13.95 -4.74 -11.36
C GLU A 97 -14.32 -3.96 -10.10
N ASN A 98 -14.12 -4.55 -8.92
CA ASN A 98 -14.43 -3.96 -7.63
C ASN A 98 -13.28 -3.11 -7.08
N PHE A 99 -12.09 -3.13 -7.70
CA PHE A 99 -10.97 -2.28 -7.31
C PHE A 99 -10.23 -1.73 -8.54
N GLN A 100 -10.63 -0.55 -8.99
CA GLN A 100 -10.15 0.04 -10.23
C GLN A 100 -9.24 1.22 -9.98
N LEU A 101 -8.02 1.18 -10.51
CA LEU A 101 -7.15 2.36 -10.62
C LEU A 101 -7.75 3.35 -11.62
N VAL A 102 -7.99 4.58 -11.18
CA VAL A 102 -8.54 5.68 -11.98
C VAL A 102 -7.43 6.55 -12.56
N SER A 103 -6.48 6.93 -11.71
CA SER A 103 -5.38 7.82 -12.09
C SER A 103 -4.17 7.60 -11.20
N THR A 104 -3.00 7.88 -11.75
CA THR A 104 -1.74 7.99 -11.02
C THR A 104 -1.02 9.24 -11.50
N LYS A 105 -0.47 10.03 -10.56
CA LYS A 105 0.34 11.21 -10.87
C LYS A 105 1.54 11.31 -9.93
N ASN A 106 2.58 11.98 -10.38
CA ASN A 106 3.70 12.34 -9.52
C ASN A 106 3.29 13.51 -8.61
N VAL A 107 3.75 13.47 -7.36
CA VAL A 107 3.58 14.54 -6.37
C VAL A 107 4.92 14.84 -5.70
N THR A 108 5.04 16.00 -5.07
CA THR A 108 6.21 16.36 -4.26
C THR A 108 5.80 16.42 -2.80
N ILE A 109 6.47 15.63 -1.97
CA ILE A 109 6.20 15.51 -0.54
C ILE A 109 7.47 15.92 0.19
N ASN A 110 7.45 17.13 0.75
CA ASN A 110 8.58 17.68 1.49
C ASN A 110 9.92 17.55 0.74
N GLY A 111 9.93 17.98 -0.53
CA GLY A 111 11.10 17.90 -1.42
C GLY A 111 11.43 16.52 -1.99
N THR A 112 10.68 15.47 -1.62
CA THR A 112 10.84 14.11 -2.12
C THR A 112 9.81 13.81 -3.20
N THR A 113 10.20 13.08 -4.25
CA THR A 113 9.24 12.61 -5.26
C THR A 113 8.35 11.52 -4.65
N GLY A 114 7.04 11.68 -4.79
CA GLY A 114 6.04 10.69 -4.43
C GLY A 114 5.06 10.44 -5.56
N TYR A 115 4.12 9.53 -5.31
CA TYR A 115 3.10 9.11 -6.27
C TYR A 115 1.73 9.13 -5.59
N GLU A 116 0.77 9.81 -6.20
CA GLU A 116 -0.63 9.78 -5.78
C GLU A 116 -1.42 8.90 -6.76
N SER A 117 -2.19 7.96 -6.23
CA SER A 117 -3.08 7.09 -7.00
C SER A 117 -4.51 7.17 -6.48
N ASP A 118 -5.46 7.28 -7.40
CA ASP A 118 -6.89 7.30 -7.12
C ASP A 118 -7.51 5.98 -7.53
N TYR A 119 -8.33 5.41 -6.67
CA TYR A 119 -9.02 4.15 -6.91
C TYR A 119 -10.53 4.28 -6.65
N LYS A 120 -11.31 3.57 -7.47
CA LYS A 120 -12.72 3.29 -7.20
C LYS A 120 -12.83 1.90 -6.60
N ILE A 121 -13.55 1.79 -5.50
CA ILE A 121 -13.85 0.52 -4.84
C ILE A 121 -15.36 0.29 -4.87
N GLN A 122 -15.78 -0.92 -5.23
CA GLN A 122 -17.15 -1.38 -5.02
C GLN A 122 -17.15 -2.42 -3.90
N ASP A 123 -17.89 -2.12 -2.84
CA ASP A 123 -18.08 -3.00 -1.69
C ASP A 123 -19.59 -3.31 -1.56
N GLY A 124 -20.00 -4.38 -2.23
CA GLY A 124 -21.42 -4.69 -2.44
C GLY A 124 -22.12 -3.56 -3.20
N ASN A 125 -23.06 -2.87 -2.54
CA ASN A 125 -23.78 -1.73 -3.11
C ASN A 125 -23.17 -0.37 -2.74
N VAL A 126 -22.04 -0.37 -2.03
CA VAL A 126 -21.39 0.85 -1.54
C VAL A 126 -20.20 1.16 -2.42
N SER A 127 -20.26 2.30 -3.10
CA SER A 127 -19.12 2.84 -3.83
C SER A 127 -18.23 3.66 -2.90
N LYS A 128 -16.95 3.29 -2.83
CA LYS A 128 -15.93 3.99 -2.04
C LYS A 128 -14.89 4.60 -2.97
N LEU A 129 -14.31 5.70 -2.49
CA LEU A 129 -13.12 6.31 -3.02
C LEU A 129 -11.94 5.90 -2.17
N ARG A 130 -10.82 5.55 -2.80
CA ARG A 130 -9.54 5.44 -2.12
C ARG A 130 -8.49 6.29 -2.82
N LYS A 131 -7.72 7.06 -2.04
CA LYS A 131 -6.52 7.75 -2.52
C LYS A 131 -5.33 7.23 -1.76
N GLU A 132 -4.25 6.97 -2.46
CA GLU A 132 -3.00 6.54 -1.85
C GLU A 132 -1.88 7.46 -2.28
N VAL A 133 -1.11 7.94 -1.32
CA VAL A 133 0.08 8.76 -1.56
C VAL A 133 1.30 8.05 -1.00
N TRP A 134 2.21 7.68 -1.88
CA TRP A 134 3.39 6.90 -1.56
C TRP A 134 4.68 7.67 -1.83
N PHE A 135 5.64 7.60 -0.92
CA PHE A 135 6.98 8.16 -1.13
C PHE A 135 8.04 7.35 -0.38
N GLN A 136 9.28 7.48 -0.83
CA GLN A 136 10.42 6.77 -0.26
C GLN A 136 11.36 7.73 0.45
N LYS A 137 11.71 7.41 1.70
CA LYS A 137 12.71 8.15 2.48
C LYS A 137 13.39 7.23 3.49
N ASN A 138 14.69 7.42 3.75
CA ASN A 138 15.47 6.64 4.73
C ASN A 138 15.35 5.10 4.58
N ASN A 139 15.41 4.61 3.33
CA ASN A 139 15.27 3.19 2.98
C ASN A 139 13.93 2.54 3.43
N ALA A 140 12.89 3.36 3.57
CA ALA A 140 11.52 2.94 3.86
C ALA A 140 10.56 3.59 2.86
N ILE A 141 9.40 2.97 2.69
CA ILE A 141 8.24 3.53 2.00
C ILE A 141 7.25 3.99 3.04
N TYR A 142 6.72 5.19 2.81
CA TYR A 142 5.64 5.76 3.59
C TYR A 142 4.42 5.87 2.69
N GLY A 143 3.27 5.51 3.23
CA GLY A 143 1.98 5.60 2.58
C GLY A 143 1.01 6.43 3.40
N ILE A 144 0.24 7.28 2.74
CA ILE A 144 -0.93 7.95 3.30
C ILE A 144 -2.12 7.48 2.49
N ILE A 145 -3.02 6.76 3.14
CA ILE A 145 -4.12 6.05 2.50
C ILE A 145 -5.41 6.65 3.02
N TYR A 146 -6.11 7.38 2.16
CA TYR A 146 -7.46 7.86 2.40
C TYR A 146 -8.46 6.86 1.84
N THR A 147 -9.47 6.51 2.61
CA THR A 147 -10.67 5.80 2.15
C THR A 147 -11.90 6.55 2.65
N GLY A 148 -12.86 6.82 1.76
CA GLY A 148 -14.11 7.49 2.11
C GLY A 148 -15.26 6.98 1.26
N THR A 149 -16.49 7.15 1.75
CA THR A 149 -17.69 6.89 0.94
C THR A 149 -17.84 7.99 -0.10
N GLY A 150 -17.93 7.63 -1.38
CA GLY A 150 -18.16 8.64 -2.41
C GLY A 150 -19.61 9.13 -2.36
N SER A 151 -19.83 10.44 -2.54
CA SER A 151 -21.18 10.95 -2.79
C SER A 151 -21.58 10.57 -4.21
N THR A 152 -22.71 9.86 -4.36
CA THR A 152 -23.30 9.59 -5.68
C THR A 152 -23.94 10.87 -6.22
N GLY A 153 -23.12 11.78 -6.73
CA GLY A 153 -23.59 12.78 -7.68
C GLY A 153 -24.02 12.10 -8.97
N SER A 154 -25.02 12.65 -9.65
CA SER A 154 -25.72 12.10 -10.83
C SER A 154 -24.86 11.91 -12.10
N SER A 155 -23.54 11.86 -12.00
CA SER A 155 -22.60 11.62 -13.10
C SER A 155 -21.25 11.05 -12.62
N GLY A 156 -21.27 10.10 -11.69
CA GLY A 156 -20.08 9.37 -11.24
C GLY A 156 -19.46 9.91 -9.96
N LEU A 157 -18.70 9.05 -9.29
CA LEU A 157 -17.98 9.34 -8.04
C LEU A 157 -16.98 10.49 -8.26
N ASP A 158 -17.13 11.56 -7.49
CA ASP A 158 -16.16 12.66 -7.47
C ASP A 158 -14.93 12.27 -6.64
N VAL A 159 -13.91 11.79 -7.35
CA VAL A 159 -12.56 11.47 -6.83
C VAL A 159 -11.82 12.70 -6.27
N SER A 160 -12.31 13.93 -6.44
CA SER A 160 -11.64 15.15 -5.98
C SER A 160 -12.01 15.60 -4.56
N ALA A 161 -13.11 15.08 -3.99
CA ALA A 161 -13.68 15.55 -2.72
C ALA A 161 -12.91 15.17 -1.45
N ALA A 162 -11.89 14.29 -1.53
CA ALA A 162 -11.04 13.90 -0.41
C ALA A 162 -9.86 14.86 -0.14
N GLY A 163 -9.87 16.03 -0.78
CA GLY A 163 -8.70 16.90 -0.89
C GLY A 163 -8.23 17.46 0.45
N ASP A 164 -9.12 18.00 1.28
CA ASP A 164 -8.69 18.91 2.35
C ASP A 164 -8.09 18.16 3.56
N GLU A 165 -8.68 17.04 3.98
CA GLU A 165 -8.15 16.25 5.10
C GLU A 165 -6.81 15.59 4.74
N LEU A 166 -6.75 15.00 3.53
CA LEU A 166 -5.54 14.35 3.03
C LEU A 166 -4.41 15.37 2.79
N ASN A 167 -4.72 16.53 2.22
CA ASN A 167 -3.74 17.60 1.99
C ASN A 167 -3.18 18.16 3.30
N THR A 168 -3.96 18.20 4.38
CA THR A 168 -3.47 18.64 5.70
C THR A 168 -2.28 17.79 6.15
N ILE A 169 -2.37 16.47 5.98
CA ILE A 169 -1.30 15.53 6.32
C ILE A 169 -0.15 15.65 5.33
N ILE A 170 -0.42 15.59 4.01
CA ILE A 170 0.63 15.63 2.97
C ILE A 170 1.48 16.89 3.07
N ASN A 171 0.87 18.05 3.31
CA ASN A 171 1.56 19.33 3.32
C ASN A 171 2.42 19.55 4.58
N SER A 172 2.11 18.84 5.67
CA SER A 172 2.79 18.97 6.96
C SER A 172 3.78 17.85 7.26
N ILE A 173 3.76 16.75 6.47
CA ILE A 173 4.53 15.54 6.76
C ILE A 173 6.05 15.74 6.72
N LYS A 174 6.70 15.28 7.79
CA LYS A 174 8.14 15.31 7.99
C LYS A 174 8.60 13.95 8.48
N VAL A 175 9.62 13.41 7.83
CA VAL A 175 10.35 12.23 8.28
C VAL A 175 11.73 12.68 8.74
N ASN A 176 12.10 12.29 9.95
CA ASN A 176 13.37 12.59 10.59
C ASN A 176 14.52 11.87 9.87
N ASP A 177 15.46 12.64 9.32
CA ASP A 177 16.62 12.13 8.56
C ASP A 177 17.57 11.27 9.41
N ASN A 178 17.51 11.38 10.74
CA ASN A 178 18.40 10.65 11.64
C ASN A 178 17.95 9.22 11.95
N VAL A 179 16.79 8.78 11.46
CA VAL A 179 16.31 7.41 11.66
C VAL A 179 16.95 6.48 10.62
N THR A 180 17.76 5.54 11.08
CA THR A 180 18.35 4.49 10.24
C THR A 180 17.54 3.20 10.34
N ASN A 181 17.04 2.71 9.21
CA ASN A 181 16.34 1.43 9.12
C ASN A 181 17.33 0.31 8.74
N ASN A 182 17.38 -0.78 9.52
CA ASN A 182 18.18 -1.96 9.20
C ASN A 182 17.71 -2.64 7.91
N ASN A 183 18.66 -3.12 7.08
CA ASN A 183 18.41 -3.64 5.73
C ASN A 183 17.81 -5.06 5.67
N LYS A 184 17.70 -5.79 6.79
CA LYS A 184 17.02 -7.09 6.79
C LYS A 184 15.51 -6.88 6.91
N VAL A 185 14.79 -7.23 5.84
CA VAL A 185 13.32 -7.19 5.78
C VAL A 185 12.81 -8.61 5.70
N MET A 186 12.20 -9.07 6.80
CA MET A 186 11.39 -10.29 6.86
C MET A 186 9.95 -9.84 7.13
N GLY A 187 8.97 -10.54 6.58
CA GLY A 187 7.56 -10.28 6.87
C GLY A 187 6.97 -9.04 6.20
N TRP A 188 7.48 -8.63 5.02
CA TRP A 188 6.87 -7.54 4.26
C TRP A 188 5.59 -7.94 3.52
N ALA A 189 5.33 -9.24 3.44
CA ALA A 189 4.09 -9.83 2.94
C ALA A 189 3.88 -11.21 3.56
N GLU A 190 2.67 -11.75 3.42
CA GLU A 190 2.30 -13.13 3.77
C GLU A 190 1.77 -13.87 2.56
N LEU A 191 2.19 -15.13 2.36
CA LEU A 191 1.58 -16.09 1.46
C LEU A 191 0.70 -17.06 2.26
N ILE A 192 -0.58 -17.06 1.96
CA ILE A 192 -1.57 -17.97 2.53
C ILE A 192 -2.00 -18.97 1.45
N MET A 193 -1.93 -20.25 1.79
CA MET A 193 -2.29 -21.38 0.94
C MET A 193 -3.34 -22.23 1.69
N PRO A 194 -4.63 -21.82 1.67
CA PRO A 194 -5.66 -22.40 2.53
C PRO A 194 -5.79 -23.92 2.39
N THR A 195 -5.72 -24.44 1.16
CA THR A 195 -5.90 -25.88 0.87
C THR A 195 -4.87 -26.75 1.58
N ILE A 196 -3.66 -26.24 1.81
CA ILE A 196 -2.57 -26.97 2.47
C ILE A 196 -2.24 -26.42 3.87
N GLY A 197 -3.07 -25.52 4.40
CA GLY A 197 -2.91 -24.93 5.72
C GLY A 197 -1.65 -24.09 5.91
N GLY A 198 -1.07 -23.55 4.83
CA GLY A 198 0.14 -22.75 4.88
C GLY A 198 -0.16 -21.27 5.10
N ASP A 199 0.52 -20.65 6.07
CA ASP A 199 0.58 -19.21 6.26
C ASP A 199 2.04 -18.85 6.52
N TRP A 200 2.65 -18.10 5.59
CA TRP A 200 4.09 -17.92 5.56
C TRP A 200 4.48 -16.49 5.23
N GLU A 201 5.30 -15.90 6.09
CA GLU A 201 5.96 -14.63 5.79
C GLU A 201 6.84 -14.73 4.54
N LEU A 202 6.84 -13.66 3.75
CA LEU A 202 7.76 -13.45 2.65
C LEU A 202 9.05 -12.79 3.13
N THR A 203 10.16 -13.26 2.57
CA THR A 203 11.50 -12.70 2.73
C THR A 203 12.11 -12.45 1.36
N SER A 204 12.89 -11.37 1.23
CA SER A 204 13.70 -11.12 0.03
C SER A 204 15.19 -11.35 0.27
N HIS A 205 15.55 -11.91 1.44
CA HIS A 205 16.94 -12.09 1.84
C HIS A 205 17.53 -13.42 1.35
N SER A 206 16.96 -14.55 1.76
CA SER A 206 17.44 -15.88 1.34
C SER A 206 16.33 -16.92 1.32
N VAL A 207 16.42 -17.89 0.40
CA VAL A 207 15.58 -19.10 0.39
C VAL A 207 15.78 -20.00 1.61
N ASN A 208 16.88 -19.82 2.36
CA ASN A 208 17.15 -20.58 3.59
C ASN A 208 16.66 -19.88 4.85
N ASP A 209 16.11 -18.66 4.76
CA ASP A 209 15.43 -18.07 5.90
C ASP A 209 14.13 -18.84 6.21
N PRO A 210 13.63 -18.81 7.45
CA PRO A 210 12.27 -19.28 7.74
C PRO A 210 11.25 -18.48 6.92
N GLY A 211 10.37 -19.19 6.18
CA GLY A 211 9.33 -18.58 5.36
C GLY A 211 9.53 -18.80 3.85
N VAL A 212 8.88 -17.96 3.06
CA VAL A 212 8.86 -18.05 1.59
C VAL A 212 9.73 -16.96 0.98
N TYR A 213 10.64 -17.33 0.10
CA TYR A 213 11.55 -16.39 -0.56
C TYR A 213 10.97 -15.82 -1.83
N PHE A 214 10.78 -14.51 -1.86
CA PHE A 214 10.53 -13.78 -3.09
C PHE A 214 11.81 -13.65 -3.90
N VAL A 215 11.75 -14.04 -5.18
CA VAL A 215 12.89 -13.97 -6.09
C VAL A 215 13.00 -12.55 -6.67
N PRO A 216 14.03 -11.74 -6.29
CA PRO A 216 14.07 -10.32 -6.64
C PRO A 216 14.25 -10.01 -8.12
N THR A 217 14.64 -10.99 -8.93
CA THR A 217 14.77 -10.88 -10.39
C THR A 217 13.47 -11.25 -11.12
N SER A 218 12.45 -11.69 -10.39
CA SER A 218 11.10 -11.96 -10.93
C SER A 218 10.22 -10.71 -10.87
N TYR A 219 9.01 -10.80 -11.42
CA TYR A 219 8.03 -9.72 -11.34
C TYR A 219 7.44 -9.62 -9.93
N TYR A 220 7.00 -8.44 -9.54
CA TYR A 220 6.38 -8.23 -8.23
C TYR A 220 4.92 -8.70 -8.22
N PRO A 221 4.36 -9.18 -7.08
CA PRO A 221 2.94 -9.51 -6.98
C PRO A 221 2.04 -8.41 -7.55
N GLY A 222 0.99 -8.79 -8.27
CA GLY A 222 0.05 -7.86 -8.92
C GLY A 222 0.52 -7.26 -10.24
N THR A 223 1.78 -7.41 -10.64
CA THR A 223 2.30 -6.83 -11.89
C THR A 223 2.23 -7.80 -13.07
N ASN A 224 2.12 -7.27 -14.29
CA ASN A 224 2.07 -8.05 -15.52
C ASN A 224 3.40 -8.77 -15.81
N GLY A 225 3.53 -9.97 -15.27
CA GLY A 225 4.66 -10.88 -15.47
C GLY A 225 4.63 -12.05 -14.49
N GLN A 226 5.70 -12.83 -14.53
CA GLN A 226 5.88 -14.01 -13.69
C GLN A 226 6.52 -13.64 -12.35
N THR A 227 5.71 -13.59 -11.29
CA THR A 227 6.18 -13.51 -9.91
C THR A 227 6.61 -14.88 -9.43
N ALA A 228 7.80 -14.99 -8.85
CA ALA A 228 8.30 -16.27 -8.35
C ALA A 228 8.56 -16.24 -6.86
N LEU A 229 7.98 -17.24 -6.19
CA LEU A 229 8.17 -17.53 -4.78
C LEU A 229 8.82 -18.90 -4.63
N MET A 230 9.95 -18.96 -3.92
CA MET A 230 10.69 -20.18 -3.64
C MET A 230 10.54 -20.58 -2.18
N GLY A 231 10.41 -21.87 -1.94
CA GLY A 231 10.27 -22.41 -0.59
C GLY A 231 10.77 -23.83 -0.53
N HIS A 232 11.30 -24.23 0.62
CA HIS A 232 11.78 -25.59 0.82
C HIS A 232 10.62 -26.59 0.90
N HIS A 233 10.85 -27.78 0.33
CA HIS A 233 9.91 -28.90 0.39
C HIS A 233 10.03 -29.66 1.73
N THR A 234 11.23 -29.73 2.30
CA THR A 234 11.52 -30.63 3.44
C THR A 234 12.31 -30.01 4.59
N THR A 235 13.09 -28.95 4.34
CA THR A 235 13.96 -28.30 5.34
C THR A 235 13.51 -26.86 5.59
N HIS A 236 14.15 -26.14 6.53
CA HIS A 236 13.90 -24.71 6.78
C HIS A 236 12.41 -24.37 6.92
N SER A 237 11.74 -25.01 7.88
CA SER A 237 10.28 -24.94 8.12
C SER A 237 9.39 -25.54 7.02
N ALA A 238 9.96 -25.89 5.86
CA ALA A 238 9.33 -26.61 4.76
C ALA A 238 7.99 -25.99 4.30
N PRO A 239 7.97 -24.69 3.91
CA PRO A 239 6.75 -23.98 3.55
C PRO A 239 5.98 -24.62 2.40
N PHE A 240 6.68 -25.36 1.53
CA PHE A 240 6.11 -26.05 0.37
C PHE A 240 6.04 -27.57 0.55
N SER A 241 6.02 -28.07 1.79
CA SER A 241 5.88 -29.51 2.09
C SER A 241 4.61 -30.16 1.54
N GLY A 242 3.52 -29.39 1.43
CA GLY A 242 2.23 -29.84 0.89
C GLY A 242 1.96 -29.45 -0.57
N ILE A 243 2.94 -28.86 -1.29
CA ILE A 243 2.68 -28.18 -2.57
C ILE A 243 2.06 -29.08 -3.66
N THR A 244 2.32 -30.38 -3.62
CA THR A 244 1.75 -31.37 -4.56
C THR A 244 0.26 -31.63 -4.34
N GLN A 245 -0.31 -31.18 -3.22
CA GLN A 245 -1.72 -31.35 -2.87
C GLN A 245 -2.60 -30.23 -3.44
N LEU A 246 -1.99 -29.12 -3.86
CA LEU A 246 -2.71 -28.03 -4.54
C LEU A 246 -3.35 -28.55 -5.84
N LYS A 247 -4.52 -28.04 -6.18
CA LYS A 247 -5.30 -28.41 -7.36
C LYS A 247 -5.59 -27.16 -8.17
N VAL A 248 -5.85 -27.35 -9.46
CA VAL A 248 -6.36 -26.26 -10.31
C VAL A 248 -7.63 -25.69 -9.67
N GLY A 249 -7.70 -24.37 -9.55
CA GLY A 249 -8.77 -23.66 -8.84
C GLY A 249 -8.49 -23.32 -7.38
N ASP A 250 -7.44 -23.89 -6.76
CA ASP A 250 -7.11 -23.55 -5.37
C ASP A 250 -6.63 -22.09 -5.25
N PRO A 251 -7.06 -21.37 -4.20
CA PRO A 251 -6.62 -19.99 -3.97
C PRO A 251 -5.22 -19.95 -3.35
N LEU A 252 -4.40 -19.00 -3.82
CA LEU A 252 -3.16 -18.57 -3.19
C LEU A 252 -3.28 -17.07 -2.91
N ILE A 253 -3.17 -16.66 -1.65
CA ILE A 253 -3.43 -15.29 -1.24
C ILE A 253 -2.12 -14.66 -0.80
N ILE A 254 -1.76 -13.52 -1.38
CA ILE A 254 -0.65 -12.69 -0.91
C ILE A 254 -1.23 -11.46 -0.22
N LYS A 255 -1.01 -11.31 1.09
CA LYS A 255 -1.21 -10.02 1.77
C LYS A 255 0.09 -9.25 1.67
N ASP A 256 0.07 -8.15 0.92
CA ASP A 256 1.24 -7.31 0.70
C ASP A 256 1.12 -6.03 1.53
N TYR A 257 1.96 -5.94 2.56
CA TYR A 257 1.99 -4.82 3.47
C TYR A 257 2.64 -3.58 2.83
N LEU A 258 3.45 -3.72 1.78
CA LEU A 258 4.08 -2.58 1.10
C LEU A 258 3.08 -1.76 0.30
N THR A 259 2.19 -2.45 -0.43
CA THR A 259 1.17 -1.80 -1.25
C THR A 259 -0.19 -1.74 -0.54
N GLN A 260 -0.32 -2.34 0.65
CA GLN A 260 -1.56 -2.46 1.42
C GLN A 260 -2.68 -3.07 0.58
N LYS A 261 -2.33 -4.17 -0.10
CA LYS A 261 -3.21 -4.92 -1.00
C LYS A 261 -3.19 -6.40 -0.67
N LYS A 262 -4.32 -7.05 -0.88
CA LYS A 262 -4.47 -8.50 -0.88
C LYS A 262 -4.66 -8.96 -2.32
N TYR A 263 -3.71 -9.76 -2.81
CA TYR A 263 -3.76 -10.39 -4.12
C TYR A 263 -4.26 -11.82 -3.99
N THR A 264 -5.32 -12.18 -4.68
CA THR A 264 -5.79 -13.57 -4.76
C THR A 264 -5.45 -14.14 -6.12
N TYR A 265 -4.62 -15.19 -6.12
CA TYR A 265 -4.28 -15.99 -7.30
C TYR A 265 -5.04 -17.31 -7.27
N GLU A 266 -5.30 -17.86 -8.44
CA GLU A 266 -5.92 -19.17 -8.63
C GLU A 266 -4.91 -20.10 -9.33
N VAL A 267 -4.68 -21.29 -8.77
CA VAL A 267 -3.80 -22.30 -9.37
C VAL A 267 -4.33 -22.71 -10.75
N THR A 268 -3.49 -22.66 -11.76
CA THR A 268 -3.79 -23.03 -13.15
C THR A 268 -3.12 -24.32 -13.59
N SER A 269 -2.00 -24.71 -12.97
CA SER A 269 -1.30 -25.96 -13.26
C SER A 269 -0.49 -26.43 -12.06
N ASN A 270 -0.60 -27.72 -11.72
CA ASN A 270 0.22 -28.38 -10.71
C ASN A 270 0.71 -29.74 -11.21
N GLY A 271 2.00 -30.04 -11.03
CA GLY A 271 2.61 -31.33 -11.40
C GLY A 271 3.02 -31.50 -12.86
N ASN A 272 2.68 -30.56 -13.75
CA ASN A 272 3.02 -30.64 -15.18
C ASN A 272 4.35 -29.94 -15.55
N ASP A 273 4.88 -29.07 -14.67
CA ASP A 273 6.15 -28.36 -14.89
C ASP A 273 7.19 -28.82 -13.87
N ILE A 274 8.01 -29.79 -14.30
CA ILE A 274 9.15 -30.31 -13.54
C ILE A 274 10.41 -30.13 -14.39
N ARG A 275 11.28 -29.22 -13.97
CA ARG A 275 12.50 -28.86 -14.73
C ARG A 275 13.72 -29.51 -14.11
N TRP A 276 14.31 -30.48 -14.80
CA TRP A 276 15.49 -31.22 -14.36
C TRP A 276 16.79 -30.44 -14.60
N GLY A 277 17.78 -30.62 -13.71
CA GLY A 277 19.12 -30.05 -13.91
C GLY A 277 19.25 -28.54 -13.69
N VAL A 278 18.24 -27.90 -13.09
CA VAL A 278 18.19 -26.43 -12.90
C VAL A 278 18.97 -25.91 -11.68
N LYS A 279 19.71 -26.78 -10.97
CA LYS A 279 20.48 -26.35 -9.79
C LYS A 279 21.59 -25.39 -10.22
N GLY A 280 21.52 -24.15 -9.72
CA GLY A 280 22.47 -23.08 -10.07
C GLY A 280 22.21 -22.44 -11.44
N VAL A 281 21.10 -22.77 -12.09
CA VAL A 281 20.66 -22.13 -13.34
C VAL A 281 19.66 -21.04 -13.01
N SER A 282 19.90 -19.83 -13.50
CA SER A 282 18.93 -18.74 -13.39
C SER A 282 17.69 -19.05 -14.23
N ILE A 283 16.51 -18.78 -13.68
CA ILE A 283 15.25 -18.83 -14.42
C ILE A 283 14.95 -17.40 -14.89
N ASP A 284 14.75 -17.23 -16.19
CA ASP A 284 14.36 -15.95 -16.77
C ASP A 284 12.84 -15.79 -16.70
N TYR A 285 12.38 -14.90 -15.81
CA TYR A 285 10.97 -14.58 -15.65
C TYR A 285 10.53 -13.57 -16.72
N GLN A 286 9.41 -13.86 -17.37
CA GLN A 286 8.93 -13.10 -18.53
C GLN A 286 7.78 -12.17 -18.15
N SER A 287 7.61 -11.11 -18.94
CA SER A 287 6.37 -10.33 -18.92
C SER A 287 5.23 -11.17 -19.50
N THR A 288 4.02 -10.94 -19.00
CA THR A 288 2.81 -11.64 -19.39
C THR A 288 1.68 -10.64 -19.55
N SER A 289 0.61 -11.00 -20.28
CA SER A 289 -0.57 -10.14 -20.43
C SER A 289 -1.38 -9.98 -19.14
N THR A 290 -1.22 -10.91 -18.20
CA THR A 290 -1.90 -10.94 -16.91
C THR A 290 -0.92 -11.36 -15.81
N PRO A 291 -1.03 -10.86 -14.57
CA PRO A 291 -0.12 -11.25 -13.50
C PRO A 291 -0.16 -12.75 -13.21
N GLU A 292 1.02 -13.38 -13.12
CA GLU A 292 1.18 -14.81 -12.81
C GLU A 292 1.96 -15.00 -11.51
N LEU A 293 1.63 -16.05 -10.76
CA LEU A 293 2.37 -16.46 -9.57
C LEU A 293 2.88 -17.89 -9.73
N TRP A 294 4.19 -18.05 -9.58
CA TRP A 294 4.88 -19.33 -9.61
C TRP A 294 5.35 -19.69 -8.20
N LEU A 295 4.92 -20.84 -7.69
CA LEU A 295 5.48 -21.45 -6.49
C LEU A 295 6.50 -22.51 -6.88
N ILE A 296 7.74 -22.36 -6.42
CA ILE A 296 8.87 -23.17 -6.86
C ILE A 296 9.50 -23.89 -5.68
N THR A 297 9.63 -25.21 -5.78
CA THR A 297 10.36 -26.01 -4.80
C THR A 297 11.29 -27.05 -5.43
N CYS A 298 12.15 -27.66 -4.62
CA CYS A 298 13.02 -28.76 -5.04
C CYS A 298 12.23 -30.07 -5.23
N TRP A 299 12.67 -30.89 -6.17
CA TRP A 299 12.06 -32.17 -6.52
C TRP A 299 13.09 -33.25 -6.88
N PRO A 300 12.79 -34.55 -6.64
CA PRO A 300 11.71 -35.09 -5.79
C PRO A 300 11.84 -34.68 -4.32
N THR A 301 10.80 -34.88 -3.51
CA THR A 301 10.81 -34.58 -2.06
C THR A 301 12.09 -35.12 -1.40
N GLY A 302 12.83 -34.25 -0.70
CA GLY A 302 14.12 -34.58 -0.07
C GLY A 302 15.35 -34.47 -0.97
N TYR A 303 15.19 -34.13 -2.26
CA TYR A 303 16.28 -34.00 -3.22
C TYR A 303 16.20 -32.69 -4.02
N SER A 304 17.35 -32.18 -4.47
CA SER A 304 17.46 -30.97 -5.29
C SER A 304 17.79 -31.27 -6.77
N ARG A 305 17.13 -32.27 -7.37
CA ARG A 305 17.45 -32.76 -8.73
C ARG A 305 16.70 -32.00 -9.83
N ALA A 306 15.52 -31.50 -9.50
CA ALA A 306 14.66 -30.72 -10.36
C ALA A 306 13.97 -29.59 -9.57
N ALA A 307 13.39 -28.63 -10.28
CA ALA A 307 12.40 -27.70 -9.73
C ALA A 307 11.00 -28.20 -10.06
N TYR A 308 10.12 -28.19 -9.08
CA TYR A 308 8.68 -28.40 -9.22
C TYR A 308 7.99 -27.05 -9.15
N ILE A 309 7.21 -26.72 -10.19
CA ILE A 309 6.63 -25.39 -10.37
C ILE A 309 5.11 -25.49 -10.44
N VAL A 310 4.44 -24.79 -9.54
CA VAL A 310 3.00 -24.54 -9.58
C VAL A 310 2.76 -23.21 -10.25
N HIS A 311 1.85 -23.18 -11.23
CA HIS A 311 1.47 -21.99 -11.96
C HIS A 311 0.10 -21.50 -11.49
N SER A 312 -0.05 -20.18 -11.40
CA SER A 312 -1.30 -19.53 -10.96
C SER A 312 -1.48 -18.21 -11.68
N LYS A 313 -2.73 -17.74 -11.79
CA LYS A 313 -3.10 -16.44 -12.38
C LYS A 313 -3.77 -15.56 -11.33
N LEU A 314 -3.58 -14.24 -11.39
CA LEU A 314 -4.29 -13.32 -10.50
C LEU A 314 -5.78 -13.27 -10.87
N VAL A 315 -6.66 -13.34 -9.87
CA VAL A 315 -8.12 -13.33 -10.06
C VAL A 315 -8.85 -12.23 -9.29
N SER A 316 -8.23 -11.65 -8.26
CA SER A 316 -8.82 -10.53 -7.52
C SER A 316 -7.74 -9.74 -6.77
N VAL A 317 -8.00 -8.45 -6.57
CA VAL A 317 -7.18 -7.55 -5.77
C VAL A 317 -8.09 -6.71 -4.87
N GLU A 318 -7.82 -6.76 -3.58
CA GLU A 318 -8.58 -6.01 -2.57
C GLU A 318 -7.64 -5.10 -1.77
N PRO A 319 -8.11 -3.95 -1.27
CA PRO A 319 -7.41 -3.25 -0.18
C PRO A 319 -7.23 -4.17 1.03
N LEU A 320 -6.10 -4.04 1.72
CA LEU A 320 -5.83 -4.77 2.96
C LEU A 320 -6.55 -4.17 4.17
#